data_AF-A0A0T1SYH7-F1
#
_entry.id   AF-A0A0T1SYH7-F1
#
_cell.length_a   1.000
_cell.length_b   1.000
_cell.length_c   1.000
_cell.angle_alpha   90.00
_cell.angle_beta   90.00
_cell.angle_gamma   90.00
#
_symmetry.space_group_name_H-M   'P 1'
#
loop_
_entity.id
_entity.type
_entity.pdbx_description
1 polymer ?
#
loop_
_entity_poly.entity_id
_entity_poly.type
_entity_poly.pdbx_seq_one_letter_code
_entity_poly.pdbx_strand_id
1 'polypeptide(L)'
;MALADEEPMTRSLHRKGLKRTAFAAGAALTVVAAVAGSAPGAGAAPASPAGTPKLKLVAASKAVTADRYEGNSGVYLDLGTYVTVDNAPLELKVTRKSYKDPIVAQQILRNGSKVTTKTLPAGLVKDFGGLPDFLEVSIKNAAGVEVQKSKSNFCLNNASGRLRPDAPATSHYPESCSTNPFTLGSVWGVEKGWAANTSAFDYDRPVDLAAGEYTVKVGVAKKYRDLFGIPDDRPTIALTVREISDGGEGGAGGAGLTAHSATTGGGHGASHDMAGMAGMEGMAGMGGGHHYGPRGADAPTPSALSHALEARGLAHHLGDGSGHTDGSRIAPALKSATKRPTGRAGVPANVPKPDLRSLPAWDIAVTDGEDGDVAGKDYLAFSANVWNAGPAPLVVDGFRKPGADLMDSYQYFYDAKGKQVGYAPAGTMEWDPRIGHEHWHFTDFASYRLLAADQKEIVKSGKEAFCLANTDAIDYTVKNANWHPYNTDLSTACGQQNSISVREVLDVGSGDTYTQYRPGQSFDITGLPNGTYYIQVIANPANRLQETDTKNNVSLRKVVLGGTDGARTVSVPPVDLINAP
;
A
#
# COMPACT_ATOMS: atom_id res chain seq x y z
N MET A 1 50.90 -44.19 35.78
CA MET A 1 50.25 -44.87 34.64
C MET A 1 49.04 -45.59 35.22
N ALA A 2 47.84 -45.31 34.68
CA ALA A 2 46.54 -45.96 34.94
C ALA A 2 46.02 -46.01 36.40
N LEU A 3 44.82 -45.47 36.64
CA LEU A 3 43.79 -45.89 37.63
C LEU A 3 42.45 -45.25 37.14
N ALA A 4 41.42 -45.96 36.68
CA ALA A 4 40.52 -46.94 37.30
C ALA A 4 39.48 -46.32 38.27
N ASP A 5 38.22 -46.37 37.81
CA ASP A 5 36.89 -46.53 38.45
C ASP A 5 36.59 -45.97 39.86
N GLU A 6 35.46 -45.25 39.98
CA GLU A 6 34.21 -45.69 40.64
C GLU A 6 33.28 -44.48 40.96
N GLU A 7 31.98 -44.65 40.69
CA GLU A 7 30.82 -43.88 41.19
C GLU A 7 30.29 -44.54 42.50
N PRO A 8 29.24 -44.08 43.22
CA PRO A 8 28.59 -42.76 43.36
C PRO A 8 28.08 -42.45 44.81
N MET A 9 27.30 -41.35 44.92
CA MET A 9 26.24 -41.06 45.91
C MET A 9 26.58 -40.89 47.41
N THR A 10 26.22 -39.72 47.96
CA THR A 10 25.28 -39.62 49.10
C THR A 10 24.79 -38.20 49.34
N ARG A 11 23.66 -38.15 50.05
CA ARG A 11 22.63 -37.12 50.15
C ARG A 11 22.76 -36.33 51.47
N SER A 12 22.41 -35.04 51.41
CA SER A 12 21.42 -34.38 52.30
C SER A 12 21.83 -33.70 53.63
N LEU A 13 21.14 -32.56 53.86
CA LEU A 13 20.72 -31.87 55.11
C LEU A 13 21.73 -30.95 55.84
N HIS A 14 21.52 -29.62 55.81
CA HIS A 14 20.67 -28.77 56.69
C HIS A 14 21.30 -28.40 58.06
N ARG A 15 21.61 -27.10 58.27
CA ARG A 15 21.03 -26.22 59.34
C ARG A 15 21.90 -24.97 59.68
N LYS A 16 21.28 -23.80 59.44
CA LYS A 16 21.12 -22.58 60.27
C LYS A 16 22.18 -22.12 61.31
N GLY A 17 22.57 -20.85 61.15
CA GLY A 17 22.65 -19.79 62.19
C GLY A 17 23.97 -19.72 62.99
N LEU A 18 24.50 -18.59 63.47
CA LEU A 18 23.98 -17.24 63.70
C LEU A 18 25.16 -16.30 64.11
N LYS A 19 25.05 -14.98 63.81
CA LYS A 19 25.46 -13.78 64.61
C LYS A 19 26.66 -12.88 64.20
N ARG A 20 26.24 -11.60 63.95
CA ARG A 20 26.73 -10.29 64.44
C ARG A 20 27.97 -9.69 63.76
N THR A 21 28.09 -8.41 63.38
CA THR A 21 27.46 -7.11 63.75
C THR A 21 27.93 -6.04 62.73
N ALA A 22 27.05 -5.20 62.15
CA ALA A 22 26.81 -3.74 62.40
C ALA A 22 27.98 -2.79 61.96
N PHE A 23 27.83 -1.64 61.25
CA PHE A 23 26.87 -0.52 61.35
C PHE A 23 26.89 0.41 60.09
N ALA A 24 25.72 1.02 59.81
CA ALA A 24 25.40 2.41 59.37
C ALA A 24 26.01 3.01 58.07
N ALA A 25 25.38 3.87 57.27
CA ALA A 25 24.14 4.68 57.24
C ALA A 25 23.84 4.95 55.72
N GLY A 26 22.70 5.37 55.19
CA GLY A 26 21.47 6.01 55.67
C GLY A 26 21.00 6.95 54.56
N ALA A 27 19.83 6.70 53.96
CA ALA A 27 19.03 7.70 53.24
C ALA A 27 17.59 7.17 53.12
N ALA A 28 16.67 7.84 53.80
CA ALA A 28 15.25 7.51 53.85
C ALA A 28 14.53 8.05 52.60
N LEU A 29 13.77 7.19 51.90
CA LEU A 29 12.71 7.63 51.00
C LEU A 29 11.36 7.40 51.71
N THR A 30 10.72 8.51 52.06
CA THR A 30 9.32 8.57 52.51
C THR A 30 8.40 8.13 51.38
N VAL A 31 7.71 7.00 51.56
CA VAL A 31 6.58 6.59 50.72
C VAL A 31 5.35 7.33 51.22
N VAL A 32 4.86 8.29 50.46
CA VAL A 32 3.53 8.87 50.66
C VAL A 32 2.52 7.90 50.05
N ALA A 33 1.84 7.12 50.90
CA ALA A 33 0.67 6.36 50.50
C ALA A 33 -0.52 7.32 50.33
N ALA A 34 -0.80 7.74 49.10
CA ALA A 34 -2.06 8.40 48.78
C ALA A 34 -3.19 7.36 48.81
N VAL A 35 -3.95 7.35 49.90
CA VAL A 35 -5.21 6.61 49.98
C VAL A 35 -6.24 7.37 49.14
N ALA A 36 -6.44 6.95 47.89
CA ALA A 36 -7.54 7.43 47.07
C ALA A 36 -8.84 6.89 47.66
N GLY A 37 -9.66 7.78 48.23
CA GLY A 37 -11.01 7.46 48.68
C GLY A 37 -11.85 6.96 47.52
N SER A 38 -12.35 5.73 47.62
CA SER A 38 -13.33 5.17 46.71
C SER A 38 -14.68 5.87 46.92
N ALA A 39 -15.06 6.73 45.98
CA ALA A 39 -16.46 7.10 45.82
C ALA A 39 -17.20 5.88 45.21
N PRO A 40 -18.21 5.30 45.88
CA PRO A 40 -19.03 4.25 45.29
C PRO A 40 -20.01 4.91 44.30
N GLY A 41 -19.90 4.62 42.99
CA GLY A 41 -20.95 5.04 42.06
C GLY A 41 -20.64 5.20 40.58
N ALA A 42 -19.42 4.99 40.09
CA ALA A 42 -19.20 4.85 38.64
C ALA A 42 -19.24 3.36 38.28
N GLY A 43 -20.42 2.87 37.88
CA GLY A 43 -20.54 1.51 37.35
C GLY A 43 -19.53 1.31 36.24
N ALA A 44 -18.57 0.41 36.45
CA ALA A 44 -17.63 0.01 35.41
C ALA A 44 -18.46 -0.48 34.22
N ALA A 45 -18.27 0.13 33.06
CA ALA A 45 -18.87 -0.36 31.82
C ALA A 45 -18.58 -1.86 31.71
N PRO A 46 -19.56 -2.70 31.34
CA PRO A 46 -19.36 -4.14 31.27
C PRO A 46 -18.13 -4.44 30.42
N ALA A 47 -17.22 -5.24 30.95
CA ALA A 47 -16.03 -5.66 30.22
C ALA A 47 -16.47 -6.33 28.91
N SER A 48 -15.92 -5.88 27.78
CA SER A 48 -16.23 -6.46 26.47
C SER A 48 -15.92 -7.97 26.50
N PRO A 49 -16.77 -8.84 25.91
CA PRO A 49 -16.50 -10.26 25.84
C PRO A 49 -15.11 -10.53 25.24
N ALA A 50 -14.40 -11.51 25.79
CA ALA A 50 -13.08 -11.88 25.29
C ALA A 50 -13.12 -12.18 23.78
N GLY A 51 -12.17 -11.63 23.03
CA GLY A 51 -12.09 -11.76 21.56
C GLY A 51 -13.00 -10.81 20.76
N THR A 52 -13.71 -9.89 21.42
CA THR A 52 -14.49 -8.84 20.74
C THR A 52 -13.71 -7.52 20.73
N PRO A 53 -13.48 -6.89 19.57
CA PRO A 53 -12.79 -5.61 19.49
C PRO A 53 -13.56 -4.52 20.23
N LYS A 54 -12.86 -3.69 21.00
CA LYS A 54 -13.40 -2.48 21.61
C LYS A 54 -12.93 -1.29 20.81
N LEU A 55 -13.87 -0.63 20.15
CA LEU A 55 -13.60 0.48 19.23
C LEU A 55 -13.98 1.82 19.86
N LYS A 56 -13.20 2.87 19.58
CA LYS A 56 -13.51 4.24 20.02
C LYS A 56 -12.99 5.26 19.01
N LEU A 57 -13.80 6.29 18.71
CA LEU A 57 -13.33 7.47 17.98
C LEU A 57 -12.63 8.42 18.95
N VAL A 58 -11.42 8.83 18.61
CA VAL A 58 -10.64 9.81 19.39
C VAL A 58 -10.10 10.90 18.47
N ALA A 59 -9.88 12.09 19.01
CA ALA A 59 -9.07 13.12 18.38
C ALA A 59 -7.71 13.15 19.07
N ALA A 60 -6.63 13.00 18.30
CA ALA A 60 -5.26 13.11 18.79
C ALA A 60 -4.91 14.58 19.11
N SER A 61 -5.48 15.51 18.33
CA SER A 61 -5.28 16.95 18.48
C SER A 61 -6.59 17.67 18.77
N LYS A 62 -6.52 18.74 19.57
CA LYS A 62 -7.68 19.63 19.82
C LYS A 62 -7.84 20.71 18.75
N ALA A 63 -6.78 20.96 18.00
CA ALA A 63 -6.73 21.94 16.92
C ALA A 63 -5.88 21.38 15.78
N VAL A 64 -6.26 21.72 14.55
CA VAL A 64 -5.53 21.39 13.32
C VAL A 64 -5.50 22.61 12.41
N THR A 65 -4.46 22.68 11.58
CA THR A 65 -4.34 23.70 10.53
C THR A 65 -4.38 22.99 9.20
N ALA A 66 -5.13 23.53 8.26
CA ALA A 66 -5.19 23.02 6.90
C ALA A 66 -4.90 24.15 5.92
N ASP A 67 -4.12 23.83 4.89
CA ASP A 67 -3.65 24.82 3.92
C ASP A 67 -4.46 24.73 2.63
N ARG A 68 -4.93 25.88 2.16
CA ARG A 68 -5.56 26.09 0.86
C ARG A 68 -4.54 26.72 -0.06
N TYR A 69 -4.09 25.99 -1.05
CA TYR A 69 -3.18 26.52 -2.07
C TYR A 69 -3.97 27.24 -3.16
N GLU A 70 -3.41 28.33 -3.68
CA GLU A 70 -3.94 29.05 -4.82
C GLU A 70 -4.08 28.11 -6.03
N GLY A 71 -5.22 28.15 -6.72
CA GLY A 71 -5.53 27.24 -7.83
C GLY A 71 -6.12 25.88 -7.43
N ASN A 72 -6.05 25.48 -6.15
CA ASN A 72 -6.72 24.26 -5.67
C ASN A 72 -8.23 24.47 -5.47
N SER A 73 -9.01 23.41 -5.74
CA SER A 73 -10.47 23.42 -5.61
C SER A 73 -10.98 23.41 -4.16
N GLY A 74 -10.08 23.26 -3.17
CA GLY A 74 -10.43 23.31 -1.75
C GLY A 74 -9.30 22.82 -0.84
N VAL A 75 -9.68 22.38 0.36
CA VAL A 75 -8.79 21.96 1.44
C VAL A 75 -8.98 20.49 1.76
N TYR A 76 -7.88 19.76 1.90
CA TYR A 76 -7.88 18.39 2.39
C TYR A 76 -7.88 18.36 3.92
N LEU A 77 -8.88 17.69 4.50
CA LEU A 77 -9.09 17.70 5.94
C LEU A 77 -8.40 16.51 6.61
N ASP A 78 -7.19 16.72 7.12
CA ASP A 78 -6.65 15.88 8.18
C ASP A 78 -7.06 16.42 9.55
N LEU A 79 -8.10 15.81 10.11
CA LEU A 79 -8.68 16.22 11.39
C LEU A 79 -7.93 15.64 12.60
N GLY A 80 -6.87 14.85 12.39
CA GLY A 80 -6.15 14.19 13.47
C GLY A 80 -7.02 13.22 14.28
N THR A 81 -8.04 12.63 13.66
CA THR A 81 -8.96 11.69 14.30
C THR A 81 -8.61 10.23 13.98
N TYR A 82 -8.84 9.36 14.95
CA TYR A 82 -8.46 7.95 14.90
C TYR A 82 -9.56 7.05 15.45
N VAL A 83 -9.72 5.85 14.88
CA VAL A 83 -10.47 4.76 15.50
C VAL A 83 -9.48 3.86 16.23
N THR A 84 -9.52 3.88 17.56
CA THR A 84 -8.69 3.02 18.42
C THR A 84 -9.30 1.63 18.54
N VAL A 85 -8.46 0.60 18.61
CA VAL A 85 -8.88 -0.79 18.77
C VAL A 85 -8.20 -1.39 19.99
N ASP A 86 -8.97 -1.94 20.92
CA ASP A 86 -8.47 -2.66 22.10
C ASP A 86 -9.27 -3.95 22.35
N ASN A 87 -8.92 -4.69 23.40
CA ASN A 87 -9.43 -6.00 23.81
C ASN A 87 -9.05 -7.14 22.83
N ALA A 88 -9.31 -6.98 21.54
CA ALA A 88 -9.00 -7.91 20.44
C ALA A 88 -8.82 -7.13 19.12
N PRO A 89 -8.09 -7.68 18.12
CA PRO A 89 -7.91 -7.01 16.83
C PRO A 89 -9.23 -6.94 16.05
N LEU A 90 -9.44 -5.85 15.34
CA LEU A 90 -10.54 -5.72 14.39
C LEU A 90 -10.09 -6.30 13.05
N GLU A 91 -10.80 -7.31 12.55
CA GLU A 91 -10.47 -7.98 11.29
C GLU A 91 -11.73 -8.17 10.44
N LEU A 92 -11.68 -7.74 9.19
CA LEU A 92 -12.70 -7.95 8.18
C LEU A 92 -12.06 -8.66 6.99
N LYS A 93 -12.59 -9.81 6.62
CA LYS A 93 -12.33 -10.46 5.34
C LYS A 93 -13.37 -10.00 4.33
N VAL A 94 -12.95 -9.32 3.27
CA VAL A 94 -13.83 -8.77 2.25
C VAL A 94 -13.52 -9.46 0.94
N THR A 95 -14.53 -10.06 0.31
CA THR A 95 -14.33 -10.82 -0.93
C THR A 95 -15.49 -10.67 -1.89
N ARG A 96 -15.22 -10.89 -3.18
CA ARG A 96 -16.22 -11.24 -4.18
C ARG A 96 -15.77 -12.48 -4.92
N LYS A 97 -16.73 -13.36 -5.26
CA LYS A 97 -16.42 -14.63 -5.92
C LYS A 97 -16.09 -14.45 -7.41
N SER A 98 -16.73 -13.48 -8.05
CA SER A 98 -16.49 -13.05 -9.43
C SER A 98 -17.01 -11.62 -9.61
N TYR A 99 -16.83 -11.02 -10.79
CA TYR A 99 -17.36 -9.69 -11.10
C TYR A 99 -18.89 -9.65 -11.24
N LYS A 100 -19.54 -10.81 -11.28
CA LYS A 100 -21.01 -10.97 -11.26
C LYS A 100 -21.60 -11.04 -9.86
N ASP A 101 -20.76 -11.31 -8.86
CA ASP A 101 -21.17 -11.53 -7.49
C ASP A 101 -20.96 -10.25 -6.66
N PRO A 102 -21.90 -9.90 -5.76
CA PRO A 102 -21.71 -8.77 -4.86
C PRO A 102 -20.57 -9.04 -3.87
N ILE A 103 -20.00 -7.95 -3.35
CA ILE A 103 -18.99 -8.02 -2.29
C ILE A 103 -19.64 -8.47 -0.98
N VAL A 104 -18.96 -9.38 -0.28
CA VAL A 104 -19.32 -9.88 1.05
C VAL A 104 -18.21 -9.50 2.02
N ALA A 105 -18.58 -8.85 3.12
CA ALA A 105 -17.67 -8.56 4.22
C ALA A 105 -18.00 -9.43 5.42
N GLN A 106 -16.97 -10.03 6.01
CA GLN A 106 -17.07 -10.92 7.15
C GLN A 106 -16.13 -10.47 8.25
N GLN A 107 -16.67 -10.19 9.44
CA GLN A 107 -15.86 -9.92 10.61
C GLN A 107 -15.29 -11.22 11.17
N ILE A 108 -13.97 -11.26 11.31
CA ILE A 108 -13.26 -12.37 11.94
C ILE A 108 -13.03 -12.01 13.41
N LEU A 109 -13.54 -12.86 14.31
CA LEU A 109 -13.43 -12.69 15.75
C LEU A 109 -12.51 -13.79 16.29
N ARG A 110 -11.38 -13.38 16.87
CA ARG A 110 -10.33 -14.27 17.38
C ARG A 110 -10.31 -14.21 18.91
N ASN A 111 -10.57 -15.34 19.56
CA ASN A 111 -10.45 -15.51 21.01
C ASN A 111 -9.49 -16.68 21.30
N GLY A 112 -8.21 -16.38 21.48
CA GLY A 112 -7.16 -17.40 21.53
C GLY A 112 -7.13 -18.19 20.21
N SER A 113 -7.24 -19.52 20.30
CA SER A 113 -7.31 -20.41 19.13
C SER A 113 -8.70 -20.48 18.48
N LYS A 114 -9.75 -19.98 19.15
CA LYS A 114 -11.11 -20.01 18.61
C LYS A 114 -11.31 -18.85 17.65
N VAL A 115 -11.66 -19.18 16.40
CA VAL A 115 -12.03 -18.22 15.37
C VAL A 115 -13.51 -18.38 15.06
N THR A 116 -14.27 -17.28 15.11
CA THR A 116 -15.67 -17.23 14.68
C THR A 116 -15.85 -16.12 13.67
N THR A 117 -16.78 -16.29 12.74
CA THR A 117 -17.03 -15.33 11.67
C THR A 117 -18.45 -14.78 11.77
N LYS A 118 -18.61 -13.46 11.61
CA LYS A 118 -19.90 -12.77 11.53
C LYS A 118 -19.99 -12.05 10.19
N THR A 119 -20.94 -12.45 9.35
CA THR A 119 -21.20 -11.75 8.09
C THR A 119 -21.83 -10.39 8.38
N LEU A 120 -21.31 -9.34 7.73
CA LEU A 120 -21.86 -7.98 7.80
C LEU A 120 -23.13 -7.88 6.93
N PRO A 121 -24.01 -6.90 7.18
CA PRO A 121 -25.20 -6.69 6.35
C PRO A 121 -24.88 -6.63 4.85
N ALA A 122 -25.67 -7.32 4.03
CA ALA A 122 -25.51 -7.31 2.58
C ALA A 122 -25.64 -5.88 2.02
N GLY A 123 -24.81 -5.54 1.04
CA GLY A 123 -24.77 -4.20 0.42
C GLY A 123 -24.15 -3.10 1.28
N LEU A 124 -23.67 -3.41 2.49
CA LEU A 124 -22.96 -2.45 3.34
C LEU A 124 -21.62 -2.02 2.72
N VAL A 125 -20.92 -2.93 2.07
CA VAL A 125 -19.64 -2.70 1.38
C VAL A 125 -19.89 -2.85 -0.12
N LYS A 126 -19.50 -1.85 -0.90
CA LYS A 126 -19.75 -1.77 -2.35
C LYS A 126 -18.49 -1.80 -3.20
N ASP A 127 -17.36 -1.49 -2.60
CA ASP A 127 -16.03 -1.50 -3.18
C ASP A 127 -15.00 -1.97 -2.15
N PHE A 128 -13.73 -1.99 -2.52
CA PHE A 128 -12.64 -2.42 -1.64
C PHE A 128 -11.93 -1.26 -0.92
N GLY A 129 -12.46 -0.02 -1.02
CA GLY A 129 -11.85 1.19 -0.47
C GLY A 129 -12.13 1.44 1.01
N GLY A 130 -13.00 0.63 1.63
CA GLY A 130 -13.25 0.65 3.07
C GLY A 130 -14.74 0.60 3.42
N LEU A 131 -15.07 1.03 4.64
CA LEU A 131 -16.44 1.12 5.12
C LEU A 131 -17.08 2.45 4.66
N PRO A 132 -18.15 2.42 3.85
CA PRO A 132 -18.70 3.63 3.26
C PRO A 132 -19.56 4.44 4.23
N ASP A 133 -19.47 5.78 4.15
CA ASP A 133 -20.19 6.70 5.05
C ASP A 133 -19.96 6.38 6.54
N PHE A 134 -18.72 6.11 6.92
CA PHE A 134 -18.36 5.72 8.28
C PHE A 134 -18.33 6.92 9.22
N LEU A 135 -17.73 8.03 8.79
CA LEU A 135 -17.69 9.26 9.58
C LEU A 135 -18.82 10.21 9.17
N GLU A 136 -19.29 10.97 10.14
CA GLU A 136 -20.14 12.14 9.99
C GLU A 136 -19.33 13.35 10.42
N VAL A 137 -19.10 14.29 9.50
CA VAL A 137 -18.33 15.52 9.76
C VAL A 137 -19.24 16.73 9.58
N SER A 138 -19.27 17.61 10.58
CA SER A 138 -19.99 18.88 10.57
C SER A 138 -18.99 20.01 10.87
N ILE A 139 -18.97 21.04 10.02
CA ILE A 139 -18.06 22.17 10.13
C ILE A 139 -18.90 23.43 10.32
N LYS A 140 -18.60 24.17 11.39
CA LYS A 140 -19.20 25.46 11.69
C LYS A 140 -18.17 26.57 11.58
N ASN A 141 -18.55 27.70 11.00
CA ASN A 141 -17.70 28.89 11.01
C ASN A 141 -17.67 29.55 12.41
N ALA A 142 -16.87 30.60 12.56
CA ALA A 142 -16.77 31.38 13.80
C ALA A 142 -18.12 31.96 14.30
N ALA A 143 -19.10 32.18 13.41
CA ALA A 143 -20.45 32.63 13.77
C ALA A 143 -21.36 31.49 14.27
N GLY A 144 -20.86 30.24 14.30
CA GLY A 144 -21.61 29.06 14.71
C GLY A 144 -22.57 28.50 13.65
N VAL A 145 -22.52 29.04 12.43
CA VAL A 145 -23.32 28.59 11.28
C VAL A 145 -22.65 27.34 10.69
N GLU A 146 -23.43 26.27 10.47
CA GLU A 146 -22.96 25.07 9.77
C GLU A 146 -22.74 25.40 8.31
N VAL A 147 -21.48 25.38 7.87
CA VAL A 147 -21.05 25.72 6.51
C VAL A 147 -20.82 24.47 5.66
N GLN A 148 -20.51 23.34 6.30
CA GLN A 148 -20.31 22.07 5.60
C GLN A 148 -20.81 20.91 6.45
N LYS A 149 -21.41 19.92 5.78
CA LYS A 149 -21.70 18.61 6.34
C LYS A 149 -21.37 17.53 5.33
N SER A 150 -20.52 16.60 5.73
CA SER A 150 -20.08 15.51 4.86
C SER A 150 -20.10 14.17 5.58
N LYS A 151 -20.05 13.12 4.75
CA LYS A 151 -19.78 11.76 5.18
C LYS A 151 -18.53 11.31 4.47
N SER A 152 -17.67 10.58 5.16
CA SER A 152 -16.47 10.00 4.56
C SER A 152 -16.37 8.51 4.85
N ASN A 153 -15.71 7.83 3.93
CA ASN A 153 -15.41 6.40 4.06
C ASN A 153 -14.29 6.20 5.09
N PHE A 154 -14.20 4.99 5.63
CA PHE A 154 -13.15 4.61 6.58
C PHE A 154 -12.44 3.34 6.13
N CYS A 155 -11.19 3.50 5.71
CA CYS A 155 -10.28 2.38 5.48
C CYS A 155 -9.64 1.97 6.81
N LEU A 156 -9.86 0.73 7.25
CA LEU A 156 -9.27 0.22 8.50
C LEU A 156 -7.75 0.08 8.38
N ASN A 157 -7.24 -0.18 7.19
CA ASN A 157 -5.81 -0.35 6.93
C ASN A 157 -5.06 0.99 6.85
N ASN A 158 -5.77 2.12 6.92
CA ASN A 158 -5.17 3.43 6.70
C ASN A 158 -4.28 3.89 7.87
N ALA A 159 -3.00 4.17 7.55
CA ALA A 159 -2.02 4.85 8.38
C ALA A 159 -2.15 4.51 9.87
N SER A 160 -2.19 3.20 10.15
CA SER A 160 -2.45 2.70 11.49
C SER A 160 -1.20 2.78 12.35
N GLY A 161 -1.38 3.16 13.62
CA GLY A 161 -0.29 3.41 14.55
C GLY A 161 -0.50 2.71 15.88
N ARG A 162 0.61 2.29 16.49
CA ARG A 162 0.63 1.67 17.81
C ARG A 162 0.35 2.71 18.90
N LEU A 163 -0.63 2.46 19.77
CA LEU A 163 -1.01 3.39 20.85
C LEU A 163 -0.23 3.19 22.14
N ARG A 164 0.33 1.98 22.35
CA ARG A 164 0.90 1.57 23.64
C ARG A 164 2.11 0.65 23.49
N PRO A 165 3.13 0.77 24.38
CA PRO A 165 4.37 -0.01 24.28
C PRO A 165 4.26 -1.52 24.48
N ASP A 166 3.09 -2.06 24.80
CA ASP A 166 2.81 -3.48 24.99
C ASP A 166 1.94 -4.08 23.87
N ALA A 167 1.45 -3.27 22.92
CA ALA A 167 0.79 -3.76 21.70
C ALA A 167 1.81 -4.43 20.75
N PRO A 168 1.43 -5.16 19.69
CA PRO A 168 2.38 -5.63 18.67
C PRO A 168 3.24 -4.48 18.12
N ALA A 169 4.54 -4.75 17.86
CA ALA A 169 5.47 -3.75 17.36
C ALA A 169 5.22 -3.39 15.88
N THR A 170 4.66 -4.34 15.12
CA THR A 170 4.25 -4.20 13.72
C THR A 170 2.81 -4.68 13.57
N SER A 171 2.12 -4.21 12.54
CA SER A 171 0.79 -4.68 12.17
C SER A 171 0.92 -5.88 11.23
N HIS A 172 0.11 -6.92 11.43
CA HIS A 172 0.00 -8.00 10.45
C HIS A 172 -0.94 -7.66 9.28
N TYR A 173 -1.80 -6.65 9.41
CA TYR A 173 -2.74 -6.25 8.35
C TYR A 173 -2.08 -5.35 7.30
N PRO A 174 -2.59 -5.33 6.05
CA PRO A 174 -2.08 -4.43 5.02
C PRO A 174 -2.12 -2.96 5.43
N GLU A 175 -1.35 -2.12 4.73
CA GLU A 175 -1.19 -0.69 5.02
C GLU A 175 -2.16 0.22 4.25
N SER A 176 -2.99 -0.34 3.37
CA SER A 176 -4.01 0.39 2.64
C SER A 176 -5.21 -0.48 2.27
N CYS A 177 -6.30 0.18 1.85
CA CYS A 177 -7.44 -0.46 1.21
C CYS A 177 -7.31 -0.27 -0.30
N SER A 178 -7.73 -1.26 -1.08
CA SER A 178 -7.56 -1.22 -2.52
C SER A 178 -8.54 -0.23 -3.17
N THR A 179 -8.02 0.60 -4.08
CA THR A 179 -8.80 1.46 -4.98
C THR A 179 -9.04 0.81 -6.34
N ASN A 180 -8.42 -0.35 -6.62
CA ASN A 180 -8.55 -1.01 -7.90
C ASN A 180 -9.98 -1.55 -8.10
N PRO A 181 -10.69 -1.18 -9.19
CA PRO A 181 -12.07 -1.62 -9.41
C PRO A 181 -12.18 -3.15 -9.61
N PHE A 182 -11.07 -3.79 -9.97
CA PHE A 182 -10.98 -5.22 -10.26
C PHE A 182 -10.50 -6.08 -9.08
N THR A 183 -10.24 -5.52 -7.88
CA THR A 183 -9.94 -6.30 -6.66
C THR A 183 -10.98 -7.39 -6.38
N LEU A 184 -10.54 -8.61 -6.07
CA LEU A 184 -11.37 -9.77 -5.75
C LEU A 184 -11.44 -10.03 -4.24
N GLY A 185 -10.38 -9.70 -3.50
CA GLY A 185 -10.32 -9.96 -2.07
C GLY A 185 -9.36 -9.05 -1.33
N SER A 186 -9.74 -8.67 -0.11
CA SER A 186 -8.90 -7.87 0.77
C SER A 186 -9.12 -8.29 2.23
N VAL A 187 -8.08 -8.09 3.04
CA VAL A 187 -8.18 -8.19 4.50
C VAL A 187 -7.98 -6.80 5.06
N TRP A 188 -8.97 -6.34 5.82
CA TRP A 188 -8.94 -5.07 6.51
C TRP A 188 -8.81 -5.31 7.99
N GLY A 189 -7.88 -4.64 8.66
CA GLY A 189 -7.79 -4.77 10.09
C GLY A 189 -6.91 -3.77 10.81
N VAL A 190 -7.11 -3.76 12.12
CA VAL A 190 -6.33 -2.96 13.07
C VAL A 190 -6.01 -3.83 14.27
N GLU A 191 -4.74 -3.84 14.64
CA GLU A 191 -4.24 -4.60 15.77
C GLU A 191 -4.85 -4.17 17.10
N LYS A 192 -4.85 -5.10 18.06
CA LYS A 192 -5.14 -4.74 19.45
C LYS A 192 -4.10 -3.76 19.98
N GLY A 193 -4.57 -2.63 20.53
CA GLY A 193 -3.73 -1.57 21.06
C GLY A 193 -3.18 -0.63 19.97
N TRP A 194 -3.77 -0.64 18.78
CA TRP A 194 -3.46 0.27 17.68
C TRP A 194 -4.65 1.18 17.38
N ALA A 195 -4.44 2.16 16.52
CA ALA A 195 -5.50 2.97 15.96
C ALA A 195 -5.29 3.20 14.48
N ALA A 196 -6.38 3.20 13.71
CA ALA A 196 -6.36 3.58 12.30
C ALA A 196 -6.74 5.05 12.16
N ASN A 197 -5.98 5.77 11.35
CA ASN A 197 -6.25 7.16 11.04
C ASN A 197 -7.54 7.25 10.20
N THR A 198 -8.37 8.24 10.51
CA THR A 198 -9.68 8.41 9.85
C THR A 198 -9.65 9.42 8.71
N SER A 199 -8.51 10.08 8.50
CA SER A 199 -8.30 11.23 7.61
C SER A 199 -8.00 10.86 6.17
N ALA A 200 -7.63 9.62 5.86
CA ALA A 200 -7.18 9.26 4.51
C ALA A 200 -8.17 8.31 3.82
N PHE A 201 -9.01 8.91 2.98
CA PHE A 201 -9.49 8.29 1.74
C PHE A 201 -10.17 9.29 0.78
N ASP A 202 -10.42 10.54 1.19
CA ASP A 202 -11.16 11.53 0.38
C ASP A 202 -10.24 12.60 -0.24
N TYR A 203 -9.07 12.18 -0.76
CA TYR A 203 -8.21 13.06 -1.58
C TYR A 203 -8.88 13.51 -2.90
N ASP A 204 -10.02 12.89 -3.24
CA ASP A 204 -10.79 13.22 -4.43
C ASP A 204 -11.92 14.22 -4.12
N ARG A 205 -12.12 14.58 -2.85
CA ARG A 205 -13.19 15.50 -2.40
C ARG A 205 -12.66 16.54 -1.43
N PRO A 206 -11.82 17.49 -1.91
CA PRO A 206 -11.45 18.63 -1.10
C PRO A 206 -12.70 19.41 -0.68
N VAL A 207 -12.66 19.98 0.53
CA VAL A 207 -13.76 20.79 1.04
C VAL A 207 -13.49 22.25 0.72
N ASP A 208 -14.45 22.90 0.06
CA ASP A 208 -14.34 24.32 -0.25
C ASP A 208 -14.58 25.17 1.00
N LEU A 209 -13.51 25.42 1.75
CA LEU A 209 -13.49 26.33 2.89
C LEU A 209 -12.60 27.53 2.58
N ALA A 210 -13.12 28.73 2.83
CA ALA A 210 -12.31 29.95 2.80
C ALA A 210 -11.33 29.96 3.98
N ALA A 211 -10.26 30.75 3.87
CA ALA A 211 -9.37 31.01 5.01
C ALA A 211 -10.17 31.54 6.21
N GLY A 212 -9.87 31.02 7.40
CA GLY A 212 -10.58 31.39 8.62
C GLY A 212 -10.61 30.29 9.67
N GLU A 213 -11.34 30.56 10.75
CA GLU A 213 -11.48 29.68 11.90
C GLU A 213 -12.81 28.94 11.88
N TYR A 214 -12.74 27.65 12.14
CA TYR A 214 -13.87 26.73 12.11
C TYR A 214 -13.87 25.81 13.34
N THR A 215 -15.05 25.31 13.67
CA THR A 215 -15.25 24.24 14.65
C THR A 215 -15.75 23.01 13.92
N VAL A 216 -14.96 21.94 13.95
CA VAL A 216 -15.28 20.65 13.32
C VAL A 216 -15.76 19.68 14.38
N LYS A 217 -16.89 19.03 14.14
CA LYS A 217 -17.42 17.94 14.95
C LYS A 217 -17.42 16.66 14.13
N VAL A 218 -16.74 15.64 14.63
CA VAL A 218 -16.62 14.33 13.98
C VAL A 218 -17.38 13.30 14.80
N GLY A 219 -18.12 12.41 14.15
CA GLY A 219 -18.78 11.26 14.80
C GLY A 219 -18.76 10.03 13.90
N VAL A 220 -18.97 8.86 14.48
CA VAL A 220 -19.17 7.62 13.70
C VAL A 220 -20.64 7.44 13.40
N ALA A 221 -21.02 7.13 12.15
CA ALA A 221 -22.41 6.95 11.75
C ALA A 221 -23.11 5.87 12.59
N LYS A 222 -24.39 6.10 12.93
CA LYS A 222 -25.16 5.23 13.83
C LYS A 222 -25.11 3.75 13.43
N LYS A 223 -25.20 3.45 12.13
CA LYS A 223 -25.15 2.08 11.60
C LYS A 223 -23.90 1.31 12.03
N TYR A 224 -22.74 1.98 12.09
CA TYR A 224 -21.48 1.37 12.52
C TYR A 224 -21.32 1.31 14.03
N ARG A 225 -21.86 2.31 14.73
CA ARG A 225 -21.95 2.28 16.20
C ARG A 225 -22.76 1.08 16.68
N ASP A 226 -23.92 0.85 16.07
CA ASP A 226 -24.76 -0.31 16.39
C ASP A 226 -24.08 -1.63 15.98
N LEU A 227 -23.41 -1.66 14.83
CA LEU A 227 -22.79 -2.89 14.29
C LEU A 227 -21.57 -3.36 15.09
N PHE A 228 -20.73 -2.42 15.53
CA PHE A 228 -19.44 -2.70 16.19
C PHE A 228 -19.41 -2.30 17.67
N GLY A 229 -20.49 -1.73 18.22
CA GLY A 229 -20.54 -1.28 19.62
C GLY A 229 -19.67 -0.04 19.89
N ILE A 230 -19.55 0.88 18.94
CA ILE A 230 -18.76 2.11 19.09
C ILE A 230 -19.59 3.14 19.88
N PRO A 231 -19.05 3.75 20.95
CA PRO A 231 -19.71 4.86 21.65
C PRO A 231 -20.01 6.04 20.72
N ASP A 232 -21.07 6.82 21.00
CA ASP A 232 -21.38 8.06 20.24
C ASP A 232 -20.53 9.24 20.73
N ASP A 233 -19.23 9.00 20.88
CA ASP A 233 -18.26 10.05 21.16
C ASP A 233 -18.14 10.95 19.91
N ARG A 234 -18.27 12.26 20.12
CA ARG A 234 -18.22 13.25 19.03
C ARG A 234 -17.19 14.34 19.32
N PRO A 235 -15.89 14.07 19.15
CA PRO A 235 -14.86 15.08 19.42
C PRO A 235 -15.10 16.35 18.60
N THR A 236 -14.77 17.47 19.24
CA THR A 236 -14.81 18.80 18.64
C THR A 236 -13.37 19.30 18.49
N ILE A 237 -13.03 19.75 17.29
CA ILE A 237 -11.67 20.12 16.89
C ILE A 237 -11.74 21.54 16.31
N ALA A 238 -10.84 22.41 16.75
CA ALA A 238 -10.66 23.71 16.10
C ALA A 238 -9.91 23.51 14.78
N LEU A 239 -10.40 24.10 13.69
CA LEU A 239 -9.76 24.04 12.38
C LEU A 239 -9.44 25.47 11.93
N THR A 240 -8.16 25.73 11.69
CA THR A 240 -7.71 26.96 11.04
C THR A 240 -7.41 26.65 9.58
N VAL A 241 -8.09 27.33 8.66
CA VAL A 241 -7.77 27.27 7.22
C VAL A 241 -6.90 28.47 6.86
N ARG A 242 -5.74 28.22 6.26
CA ARG A 242 -4.84 29.27 5.76
C ARG A 242 -4.84 29.26 4.24
N GLU A 243 -4.69 30.44 3.64
CA GLU A 243 -4.48 30.58 2.20
C GLU A 243 -2.97 30.72 1.94
N ILE A 244 -2.47 29.94 0.98
CA ILE A 244 -1.08 29.92 0.53
C ILE A 244 -1.06 30.35 -0.94
N SER A 245 -0.51 31.52 -1.22
CA SER A 245 -0.26 32.01 -2.59
C SER A 245 1.18 31.72 -2.99
N ASP A 246 1.42 31.30 -4.23
CA ASP A 246 2.75 30.99 -4.77
C ASP A 246 3.56 32.26 -5.12
N GLY A 247 3.75 33.16 -4.15
CA GLY A 247 4.43 34.43 -4.33
C GLY A 247 5.52 34.70 -3.28
N GLY A 248 6.76 34.28 -3.56
CA GLY A 248 7.96 34.79 -2.88
C GLY A 248 9.11 33.80 -2.73
N GLU A 249 10.06 33.86 -3.68
CA GLU A 249 11.49 33.49 -3.66
C GLU A 249 12.02 32.36 -2.74
N GLY A 250 12.90 31.54 -3.33
CA GLY A 250 13.43 30.33 -2.73
C GLY A 250 14.26 30.51 -1.45
N GLY A 251 14.35 29.41 -0.70
CA GLY A 251 15.38 29.20 0.31
C GLY A 251 14.98 29.58 1.74
N ALA A 252 14.93 28.54 2.58
CA ALA A 252 14.93 28.55 4.05
C ALA A 252 13.60 28.83 4.78
N GLY A 253 13.09 27.78 5.43
CA GLY A 253 11.95 27.88 6.36
C GLY A 253 11.86 26.75 7.39
N GLY A 254 12.94 26.01 7.66
CA GLY A 254 13.08 25.24 8.89
C GLY A 254 13.99 26.00 9.85
N ALA A 255 13.44 26.84 10.72
CA ALA A 255 14.19 27.32 11.89
C ALA A 255 13.25 27.88 12.96
N GLY A 256 13.35 27.34 14.18
CA GLY A 256 12.67 27.93 15.32
C GLY A 256 12.66 27.15 16.63
N LEU A 257 13.70 26.38 16.98
CA LEU A 257 13.98 26.11 18.40
C LEU A 257 15.48 26.27 18.68
N THR A 258 15.79 27.35 19.39
CA THR A 258 17.10 27.74 19.91
C THR A 258 17.54 26.82 21.05
N ALA A 259 18.76 26.31 21.00
CA ALA A 259 19.55 26.04 22.20
C ALA A 259 21.05 26.18 21.89
N HIS A 260 21.69 27.08 22.63
CA HIS A 260 23.12 27.38 22.59
C HIS A 260 23.97 26.18 23.05
N SER A 261 25.07 25.90 22.34
CA SER A 261 26.39 25.78 22.96
C SER A 261 27.49 25.79 21.90
N ALA A 262 28.61 26.41 22.24
CA ALA A 262 29.69 26.79 21.35
C ALA A 262 30.82 25.74 21.29
N THR A 263 31.64 25.92 20.25
CA THR A 263 33.07 25.59 20.11
C THR A 263 33.52 24.34 19.30
N THR A 264 34.11 24.69 18.14
CA THR A 264 35.38 24.23 17.51
C THR A 264 35.48 22.92 16.71
N GLY A 265 35.68 23.06 15.39
CA GLY A 265 36.97 22.69 14.74
C GLY A 265 36.97 21.79 13.50
N GLY A 266 37.12 22.39 12.29
CA GLY A 266 37.76 21.86 11.05
C GLY A 266 37.03 20.74 10.28
N GLY A 267 36.99 20.63 8.95
CA GLY A 267 37.62 21.30 7.80
C GLY A 267 37.51 20.36 6.57
N HIS A 268 37.50 20.93 5.35
CA HIS A 268 37.48 20.30 4.00
C HIS A 268 36.09 19.86 3.49
N GLY A 269 35.53 20.30 2.35
CA GLY A 269 36.01 21.11 1.23
C GLY A 269 36.08 20.30 -0.07
N ALA A 270 35.05 20.36 -0.92
CA ALA A 270 35.16 20.27 -2.39
C ALA A 270 33.80 20.57 -3.06
N SER A 271 33.78 21.67 -3.78
CA SER A 271 32.74 22.21 -4.66
C SER A 271 32.83 21.64 -6.07
N HIS A 272 31.71 21.46 -6.76
CA HIS A 272 31.64 21.63 -8.21
C HIS A 272 30.31 22.27 -8.62
N ASP A 273 30.44 23.47 -9.19
CA ASP A 273 29.42 24.28 -9.83
C ASP A 273 28.82 23.62 -11.07
N MET A 274 27.51 23.79 -11.29
CA MET A 274 26.90 23.81 -12.62
C MET A 274 25.87 24.93 -12.66
N ALA A 275 26.29 26.08 -13.20
CA ALA A 275 25.42 27.17 -13.61
C ALA A 275 24.97 26.92 -15.06
N GLY A 276 23.66 27.08 -15.32
CA GLY A 276 23.15 27.27 -16.67
C GLY A 276 21.87 26.51 -17.01
N MET A 277 20.71 27.11 -16.71
CA MET A 277 19.58 27.23 -17.64
C MET A 277 18.48 28.08 -16.99
N ALA A 278 18.53 29.38 -17.28
CA ALA A 278 17.42 30.30 -17.08
C ALA A 278 16.63 30.36 -18.38
N GLY A 279 15.31 30.11 -18.31
CA GLY A 279 14.40 30.36 -19.42
C GLY A 279 13.29 29.33 -19.56
N MET A 280 12.24 29.43 -18.72
CA MET A 280 10.89 28.99 -19.09
C MET A 280 9.85 29.67 -18.17
N GLU A 281 9.55 30.93 -18.47
CA GLU A 281 8.34 31.60 -17.98
C GLU A 281 7.18 31.24 -18.92
N GLY A 282 6.10 30.69 -18.36
CA GLY A 282 4.78 30.68 -19.00
C GLY A 282 4.17 29.29 -19.23
N MET A 283 3.31 28.85 -18.31
CA MET A 283 2.01 28.26 -18.65
C MET A 283 1.13 28.22 -17.40
N ALA A 284 0.17 29.14 -17.33
CA ALA A 284 -0.90 29.14 -16.35
C ALA A 284 -2.15 28.49 -16.98
N GLY A 285 -2.79 27.56 -16.25
CA GLY A 285 -4.18 27.19 -16.44
C GLY A 285 -4.47 26.06 -17.44
N MET A 286 -4.57 24.83 -16.93
CA MET A 286 -5.53 23.84 -17.44
C MET A 286 -6.18 23.11 -16.26
N GLY A 287 -7.51 23.21 -16.18
CA GLY A 287 -8.31 22.66 -15.10
C GLY A 287 -8.72 21.20 -15.33
N GLY A 288 -8.59 20.41 -14.25
CA GLY A 288 -9.42 19.29 -13.82
C GLY A 288 -10.05 18.33 -14.84
N GLY A 289 -9.47 17.14 -14.95
CA GLY A 289 -10.19 15.89 -15.18
C GLY A 289 -10.25 15.08 -13.87
N HIS A 290 -11.41 14.52 -13.55
CA HIS A 290 -11.59 13.66 -12.36
C HIS A 290 -10.88 12.31 -12.59
N HIS A 291 -9.70 12.13 -12.00
CA HIS A 291 -8.95 10.87 -12.05
C HIS A 291 -9.38 9.93 -10.93
N TYR A 292 -9.62 8.65 -11.26
CA TYR A 292 -9.88 7.62 -10.27
C TYR A 292 -8.55 7.01 -9.79
N GLY A 293 -7.99 7.53 -8.71
CA GLY A 293 -6.80 6.96 -8.07
C GLY A 293 -6.00 8.00 -7.28
N PRO A 294 -5.85 7.84 -5.95
CA PRO A 294 -5.03 8.75 -5.17
C PRO A 294 -3.58 8.29 -5.27
N ARG A 295 -2.89 8.75 -6.34
CA ARG A 295 -1.45 9.05 -6.44
C ARG A 295 -1.03 9.01 -7.91
N GLY A 296 -0.80 10.18 -8.50
CA GLY A 296 0.16 10.29 -9.59
C GLY A 296 1.53 9.81 -9.09
N ALA A 297 2.34 9.24 -9.98
CA ALA A 297 3.60 8.55 -9.69
C ALA A 297 4.72 9.43 -9.08
N ASP A 298 4.42 10.64 -8.57
CA ASP A 298 5.39 11.73 -8.41
C ASP A 298 5.36 12.46 -7.05
N ALA A 299 5.16 11.77 -5.91
CA ALA A 299 5.32 12.39 -4.58
C ALA A 299 6.36 11.63 -3.71
N PRO A 300 7.42 12.29 -3.20
CA PRO A 300 8.46 11.62 -2.42
C PRO A 300 7.98 11.30 -0.99
N THR A 301 8.17 10.04 -0.57
CA THR A 301 8.03 9.61 0.84
C THR A 301 9.41 9.49 1.51
N PRO A 302 9.59 9.95 2.77
CA PRO A 302 10.88 9.92 3.45
C PRO A 302 11.42 8.50 3.72
N SER A 303 12.75 8.38 3.82
CA SER A 303 13.46 7.12 3.99
C SER A 303 13.09 6.35 5.27
N ALA A 304 12.73 5.07 5.11
CA ALA A 304 12.71 4.11 6.20
C ALA A 304 14.09 3.45 6.36
N LEU A 305 14.66 3.50 7.57
CA LEU A 305 15.28 2.35 8.25
C LEU A 305 15.82 2.72 9.64
N SER A 306 15.62 1.80 10.59
CA SER A 306 16.65 1.44 11.55
C SER A 306 16.52 -0.04 11.89
N HIS A 307 17.58 -0.79 11.58
CA HIS A 307 17.78 -2.16 12.05
C HIS A 307 18.02 -2.16 13.56
N ALA A 308 17.04 -2.61 14.33
CA ALA A 308 17.28 -3.17 15.66
C ALA A 308 16.08 -4.02 16.07
N LEU A 309 16.14 -5.34 15.83
CA LEU A 309 15.59 -6.41 16.67
C LEU A 309 15.81 -7.78 15.99
N GLU A 310 17.08 -8.13 15.82
CA GLU A 310 17.51 -9.53 15.58
C GLU A 310 17.66 -10.33 16.90
N ALA A 311 17.09 -9.84 18.00
CA ALA A 311 17.26 -10.46 19.31
C ALA A 311 15.92 -10.87 19.93
N ARG A 312 15.65 -12.18 19.92
CA ARG A 312 15.02 -13.00 21.00
C ARG A 312 14.17 -14.16 20.45
N GLY A 313 14.76 -15.02 19.64
CA GLY A 313 14.12 -16.20 19.04
C GLY A 313 13.37 -17.10 20.02
N LEU A 314 12.08 -16.85 20.19
CA LEU A 314 11.15 -17.67 20.98
C LEU A 314 9.72 -17.55 20.42
N ALA A 315 9.40 -18.33 19.39
CA ALA A 315 8.02 -18.66 19.05
C ALA A 315 7.99 -20.10 18.48
N HIS A 316 7.46 -21.03 19.28
CA HIS A 316 7.29 -22.44 18.90
C HIS A 316 5.92 -22.68 18.24
N HIS A 317 5.99 -23.06 16.96
CA HIS A 317 5.08 -23.93 16.19
C HIS A 317 3.58 -23.59 16.07
N LEU A 318 3.26 -22.92 14.95
CA LEU A 318 2.20 -23.32 14.02
C LEU A 318 2.82 -23.22 12.61
N GLY A 319 3.16 -24.34 11.94
CA GLY A 319 3.80 -24.26 10.63
C GLY A 319 4.21 -25.59 9.97
N ASP A 320 4.54 -25.47 8.68
CA ASP A 320 4.79 -26.50 7.65
C ASP A 320 5.51 -27.81 8.03
N GLY A 321 5.23 -28.86 7.24
CA GLY A 321 5.84 -30.19 7.33
C GLY A 321 6.89 -30.49 6.25
N SER A 322 7.51 -31.68 6.32
CA SER A 322 8.51 -32.08 5.32
C SER A 322 7.86 -32.31 3.95
N GLY A 323 8.26 -31.53 2.95
CA GLY A 323 7.81 -31.65 1.56
C GLY A 323 6.56 -30.85 1.19
N HIS A 324 5.96 -30.12 2.15
CA HIS A 324 4.77 -29.31 1.93
C HIS A 324 4.78 -28.04 2.77
N THR A 325 4.29 -26.93 2.21
CA THR A 325 4.02 -25.68 2.92
C THR A 325 2.59 -25.20 2.66
N ASP A 326 2.00 -24.59 3.68
CA ASP A 326 0.74 -23.86 3.53
C ASP A 326 0.95 -22.38 3.18
N GLY A 327 2.22 -21.95 3.07
CA GLY A 327 2.70 -20.60 2.80
C GLY A 327 2.23 -19.54 3.79
N SER A 328 2.05 -19.95 5.04
CA SER A 328 1.92 -19.06 6.20
C SER A 328 3.23 -18.38 6.62
N ARG A 329 4.37 -18.77 6.02
CA ARG A 329 5.67 -18.12 6.25
C ARG A 329 5.98 -17.09 5.17
N ILE A 330 6.02 -15.83 5.59
CA ILE A 330 6.67 -14.74 4.83
C ILE A 330 8.17 -15.05 4.83
N ALA A 331 8.75 -15.38 3.66
CA ALA A 331 10.19 -15.36 3.52
C ALA A 331 10.68 -13.91 3.80
N PRO A 332 11.81 -13.70 4.50
CA PRO A 332 12.44 -12.38 4.54
C PRO A 332 12.54 -11.82 3.11
N ALA A 333 12.47 -10.49 2.95
CA ALA A 333 12.64 -9.84 1.64
C ALA A 333 13.77 -10.53 0.88
N LEU A 334 13.44 -11.15 -0.26
CA LEU A 334 14.37 -12.04 -0.95
C LEU A 334 15.56 -11.20 -1.41
N LYS A 335 16.74 -11.45 -0.84
CA LYS A 335 17.96 -10.71 -1.19
C LYS A 335 18.31 -10.94 -2.65
N SER A 336 18.54 -9.85 -3.40
CA SER A 336 19.01 -9.90 -4.78
C SER A 336 20.23 -10.79 -4.91
N ALA A 337 20.30 -11.60 -5.96
CA ALA A 337 21.50 -12.38 -6.20
C ALA A 337 22.63 -11.41 -6.59
N THR A 338 23.79 -11.53 -5.95
CA THR A 338 24.94 -10.62 -6.19
C THR A 338 25.68 -10.90 -7.49
N LYS A 339 25.39 -12.04 -8.13
CA LYS A 339 26.00 -12.49 -9.38
C LYS A 339 24.98 -13.22 -10.23
N ARG A 340 25.20 -13.13 -11.54
CA ARG A 340 24.52 -13.95 -12.54
C ARG A 340 24.59 -15.44 -12.14
N PRO A 341 23.49 -16.20 -12.27
CA PRO A 341 23.50 -17.60 -11.92
C PRO A 341 24.40 -18.38 -12.89
N THR A 342 25.22 -19.29 -12.34
CA THR A 342 26.13 -20.15 -13.10
C THR A 342 25.71 -21.62 -12.94
N GLY A 343 25.77 -22.41 -14.00
CA GLY A 343 25.36 -23.82 -14.00
C GLY A 343 24.15 -24.07 -14.92
N ARG A 344 23.59 -25.28 -14.90
CA ARG A 344 22.47 -25.63 -15.78
C ARG A 344 21.19 -24.93 -15.31
N ALA A 345 20.60 -24.10 -16.16
CA ALA A 345 19.26 -23.55 -15.94
C ALA A 345 18.23 -24.68 -15.81
N GLY A 346 17.28 -24.52 -14.91
CA GLY A 346 16.31 -25.56 -14.61
C GLY A 346 15.23 -25.08 -13.66
N VAL A 347 14.00 -25.47 -13.98
CA VAL A 347 12.82 -25.28 -13.15
C VAL A 347 12.43 -26.65 -12.61
N PRO A 348 12.61 -26.91 -11.29
CA PRO A 348 12.16 -28.18 -10.72
C PRO A 348 10.65 -28.35 -10.99
N ALA A 349 10.24 -29.54 -11.47
CA ALA A 349 8.85 -29.76 -11.89
C ALA A 349 7.81 -29.47 -10.79
N ASN A 350 8.19 -29.72 -9.52
CA ASN A 350 7.33 -29.56 -8.34
C ASN A 350 7.55 -28.24 -7.60
N VAL A 351 8.27 -27.27 -8.17
CA VAL A 351 8.42 -25.96 -7.53
C VAL A 351 7.15 -25.14 -7.73
N PRO A 352 6.64 -24.46 -6.69
CA PRO A 352 5.62 -23.43 -6.85
C PRO A 352 6.05 -22.36 -7.86
N LYS A 353 5.12 -21.90 -8.69
CA LYS A 353 5.32 -20.86 -9.71
C LYS A 353 4.28 -19.75 -9.52
N PRO A 354 4.52 -18.54 -10.04
CA PRO A 354 3.48 -17.52 -10.13
C PRO A 354 2.35 -17.94 -11.08
N ASP A 355 1.21 -17.27 -10.97
CA ASP A 355 0.07 -17.38 -11.88
C ASP A 355 -0.33 -15.98 -12.33
N LEU A 356 0.15 -15.57 -13.49
CA LEU A 356 -0.05 -14.21 -13.99
C LEU A 356 -1.41 -14.10 -14.66
N ARG A 357 -2.18 -13.07 -14.29
CA ARG A 357 -3.52 -12.87 -14.83
C ARG A 357 -3.70 -11.41 -15.18
N SER A 358 -4.21 -11.15 -16.38
CA SER A 358 -4.55 -9.80 -16.79
C SER A 358 -5.94 -9.41 -16.29
N LEU A 359 -6.09 -8.18 -15.78
CA LEU A 359 -7.40 -7.60 -15.47
C LEU A 359 -7.96 -6.86 -16.70
N PRO A 360 -9.29 -6.68 -16.81
CA PRO A 360 -9.84 -5.78 -17.83
C PRO A 360 -9.31 -4.37 -17.66
N ALA A 361 -9.03 -3.68 -18.76
CA ALA A 361 -8.63 -2.27 -18.72
C ALA A 361 -9.74 -1.38 -18.14
N TRP A 362 -9.37 -0.27 -17.50
CA TRP A 362 -10.27 0.75 -16.95
C TRP A 362 -9.63 2.12 -17.05
N ASP A 363 -10.30 3.16 -16.55
CA ASP A 363 -9.86 4.55 -16.68
C ASP A 363 -9.65 4.91 -18.15
N ILE A 364 -10.62 4.56 -18.99
CA ILE A 364 -10.51 4.69 -20.44
C ILE A 364 -11.05 6.04 -20.88
N ALA A 365 -10.22 6.80 -21.56
CA ALA A 365 -10.56 8.12 -22.08
C ALA A 365 -9.96 8.35 -23.47
N VAL A 366 -10.60 9.25 -24.23
CA VAL A 366 -9.96 9.85 -25.41
C VAL A 366 -9.20 11.08 -24.94
N THR A 367 -7.95 11.20 -25.36
CA THR A 367 -7.08 12.36 -25.12
C THR A 367 -6.54 12.89 -26.44
N ASP A 368 -6.02 14.11 -26.45
CA ASP A 368 -5.31 14.74 -27.58
C ASP A 368 -3.81 14.39 -27.63
N GLY A 369 -3.38 13.42 -26.80
CA GLY A 369 -1.99 13.01 -26.64
C GLY A 369 -1.24 13.84 -25.59
N GLU A 370 -0.04 13.39 -25.21
CA GLU A 370 0.86 14.12 -24.31
C GLU A 370 2.11 14.63 -25.07
N ASP A 371 2.98 15.39 -24.40
CA ASP A 371 4.25 15.87 -24.97
C ASP A 371 5.09 14.71 -25.52
N GLY A 372 5.16 14.59 -26.85
CA GLY A 372 5.83 13.51 -27.58
C GLY A 372 4.91 12.72 -28.52
N ASP A 373 3.60 12.86 -28.37
CA ASP A 373 2.61 12.38 -29.34
C ASP A 373 2.48 13.31 -30.55
N VAL A 374 1.86 12.81 -31.62
CA VAL A 374 1.63 13.60 -32.82
C VAL A 374 0.45 14.53 -32.56
N ALA A 375 0.73 15.85 -32.53
CA ALA A 375 -0.29 16.86 -32.32
C ALA A 375 -1.46 16.74 -33.32
N GLY A 376 -2.68 16.99 -32.82
CA GLY A 376 -3.90 16.95 -33.63
C GLY A 376 -4.45 15.55 -33.89
N LYS A 377 -3.99 14.54 -33.13
CA LYS A 377 -4.50 13.18 -33.15
C LYS A 377 -5.35 12.88 -31.92
N ASP A 378 -6.16 11.84 -32.03
CA ASP A 378 -6.95 11.30 -30.92
C ASP A 378 -6.34 9.98 -30.43
N TYR A 379 -6.08 9.92 -29.13
CA TYR A 379 -5.48 8.77 -28.47
C TYR A 379 -6.44 8.14 -27.48
N LEU A 380 -6.55 6.82 -27.49
CA LEU A 380 -7.28 6.05 -26.50
C LEU A 380 -6.33 5.64 -25.38
N ALA A 381 -6.41 6.36 -24.26
CA ALA A 381 -5.69 6.06 -23.03
C ALA A 381 -6.50 5.11 -22.13
N PHE A 382 -5.80 4.36 -21.30
CA PHE A 382 -6.38 3.35 -20.40
C PHE A 382 -5.39 2.93 -19.30
N SER A 383 -5.89 2.36 -18.22
CA SER A 383 -5.12 1.63 -17.22
C SER A 383 -5.13 0.13 -17.52
N ALA A 384 -3.99 -0.54 -17.32
CA ALA A 384 -3.83 -1.98 -17.48
C ALA A 384 -3.14 -2.59 -16.26
N ASN A 385 -3.50 -3.82 -15.91
CA ASN A 385 -2.93 -4.54 -14.77
C ASN A 385 -2.69 -6.02 -15.07
N VAL A 386 -1.54 -6.50 -14.60
CA VAL A 386 -1.23 -7.93 -14.47
C VAL A 386 -1.01 -8.23 -12.99
N TRP A 387 -1.66 -9.26 -12.46
CA TRP A 387 -1.53 -9.65 -11.07
C TRP A 387 -1.12 -11.10 -10.91
N ASN A 388 -0.49 -11.40 -9.78
CA ASN A 388 -0.02 -12.74 -9.45
C ASN A 388 -1.00 -13.45 -8.51
N ALA A 389 -1.76 -14.41 -9.02
CA ALA A 389 -2.69 -15.21 -8.24
C ALA A 389 -2.01 -16.31 -7.39
N GLY A 390 -0.68 -16.42 -7.46
CA GLY A 390 0.13 -17.36 -6.71
C GLY A 390 0.16 -18.77 -7.31
N PRO A 391 0.69 -19.77 -6.58
CA PRO A 391 1.03 -19.74 -5.16
C PRO A 391 2.42 -19.21 -4.81
N ALA A 392 3.23 -18.73 -5.77
CA ALA A 392 4.57 -18.20 -5.53
C ALA A 392 4.74 -16.78 -6.09
N PRO A 393 5.63 -15.96 -5.52
CA PRO A 393 5.99 -14.67 -6.10
C PRO A 393 6.67 -14.86 -7.46
N LEU A 394 6.50 -13.90 -8.37
CA LEU A 394 7.37 -13.75 -9.53
C LEU A 394 8.62 -12.98 -9.07
N VAL A 395 9.81 -13.58 -9.22
CA VAL A 395 11.09 -12.95 -8.85
C VAL A 395 11.99 -12.94 -10.07
N VAL A 396 12.37 -11.76 -10.54
CA VAL A 396 13.24 -11.59 -11.71
C VAL A 396 14.43 -10.72 -11.32
N ASP A 397 15.66 -11.19 -11.60
CA ASP A 397 16.86 -10.35 -11.48
C ASP A 397 17.45 -10.06 -12.86
N GLY A 398 17.79 -8.79 -13.09
CA GLY A 398 18.62 -8.34 -14.20
C GLY A 398 20.08 -8.21 -13.80
N PHE A 399 21.00 -8.59 -14.68
CA PHE A 399 22.44 -8.38 -14.53
C PHE A 399 23.03 -7.65 -15.73
N ARG A 400 23.52 -6.42 -15.49
CA ARG A 400 24.16 -5.59 -16.51
C ARG A 400 25.61 -5.99 -16.71
N LYS A 401 26.01 -6.25 -17.95
CA LYS A 401 27.43 -6.39 -18.30
C LYS A 401 28.09 -4.99 -18.34
N PRO A 402 29.38 -4.86 -18.02
CA PRO A 402 30.07 -3.57 -18.13
C PRO A 402 29.89 -2.95 -19.52
N GLY A 403 29.38 -1.72 -19.57
CA GLY A 403 29.16 -0.97 -20.82
C GLY A 403 27.99 -1.42 -21.70
N ALA A 404 27.17 -2.40 -21.27
CA ALA A 404 26.01 -2.84 -22.04
C ALA A 404 24.78 -1.98 -21.75
N ASP A 405 23.94 -1.74 -22.77
CA ASP A 405 22.69 -0.98 -22.60
C ASP A 405 21.58 -1.79 -21.94
N LEU A 406 21.60 -3.11 -22.11
CA LEU A 406 20.61 -4.04 -21.55
C LEU A 406 21.16 -4.86 -20.38
N MET A 407 20.27 -5.25 -19.47
CA MET A 407 20.54 -6.33 -18.51
C MET A 407 20.06 -7.66 -19.06
N ASP A 408 20.82 -8.74 -18.86
CA ASP A 408 20.31 -10.10 -19.05
C ASP A 408 19.47 -10.48 -17.82
N SER A 409 18.22 -10.93 -18.00
CA SER A 409 17.32 -11.21 -16.89
C SER A 409 17.04 -12.70 -16.68
N TYR A 410 16.81 -13.07 -15.42
CA TYR A 410 16.58 -14.45 -14.98
C TYR A 410 15.44 -14.49 -13.97
N GLN A 411 14.51 -15.42 -14.15
CA GLN A 411 13.49 -15.75 -13.18
C GLN A 411 14.04 -16.74 -12.16
N TYR A 412 13.76 -16.51 -10.88
CA TYR A 412 14.23 -17.32 -9.76
C TYR A 412 13.08 -18.07 -9.09
N PHE A 413 13.34 -19.32 -8.70
CA PHE A 413 12.36 -20.17 -8.02
C PHE A 413 12.84 -20.54 -6.63
N TYR A 414 11.93 -20.44 -5.67
CA TYR A 414 12.22 -20.66 -4.25
C TYR A 414 11.34 -21.78 -3.70
N ASP A 415 11.88 -22.55 -2.77
CA ASP A 415 11.09 -23.46 -1.98
C ASP A 415 10.36 -22.75 -0.83
N ALA A 416 9.54 -23.52 -0.12
CA ALA A 416 8.81 -23.09 1.07
C ALA A 416 9.64 -22.40 2.16
N LYS A 417 10.94 -22.68 2.22
CA LYS A 417 11.85 -22.15 3.24
C LYS A 417 12.57 -20.90 2.74
N GLY A 418 12.22 -20.39 1.57
CA GLY A 418 12.89 -19.28 0.92
C GLY A 418 14.26 -19.66 0.34
N LYS A 419 14.57 -20.96 0.20
CA LYS A 419 15.81 -21.39 -0.45
C LYS A 419 15.60 -21.37 -1.95
N GLN A 420 16.48 -20.72 -2.69
CA GLN A 420 16.49 -20.80 -4.15
C GLN A 420 16.75 -22.26 -4.58
N VAL A 421 15.87 -22.80 -5.41
CA VAL A 421 15.94 -24.18 -5.92
C VAL A 421 16.06 -24.28 -7.44
N GLY A 422 15.92 -23.16 -8.15
CA GLY A 422 16.07 -23.12 -9.59
C GLY A 422 16.13 -21.70 -10.13
N TYR A 423 16.42 -21.60 -11.42
CA TYR A 423 16.30 -20.37 -12.19
C TYR A 423 16.11 -20.68 -13.68
N ALA A 424 15.55 -19.73 -14.43
CA ALA A 424 15.38 -19.79 -15.87
C ALA A 424 15.69 -18.42 -16.50
N PRO A 425 16.22 -18.35 -17.74
CA PRO A 425 16.31 -17.09 -18.47
C PRO A 425 14.92 -16.46 -18.65
N ALA A 426 14.79 -15.16 -18.40
CA ALA A 426 13.52 -14.44 -18.47
C ALA A 426 13.46 -13.40 -19.60
N GLY A 427 14.60 -13.07 -20.23
CA GLY A 427 14.67 -12.06 -21.28
C GLY A 427 15.72 -11.01 -20.94
N THR A 428 15.35 -9.74 -21.05
CA THR A 428 16.22 -8.60 -20.76
C THR A 428 15.54 -7.57 -19.86
N MET A 429 16.30 -6.60 -19.37
CA MET A 429 15.76 -5.33 -18.86
C MET A 429 16.42 -4.17 -19.61
N GLU A 430 15.64 -3.12 -19.88
CA GLU A 430 16.07 -1.90 -20.55
C GLU A 430 15.91 -0.68 -19.65
N TRP A 431 16.77 0.31 -19.81
CA TRP A 431 16.66 1.58 -19.08
C TRP A 431 15.76 2.54 -19.84
N ASP A 432 14.75 3.10 -19.17
CA ASP A 432 13.93 4.16 -19.73
C ASP A 432 14.46 5.53 -19.27
N PRO A 433 14.99 6.39 -20.16
CA PRO A 433 15.56 7.68 -19.79
C PRO A 433 14.53 8.82 -19.75
N ARG A 434 13.23 8.54 -19.95
CA ARG A 434 12.19 9.58 -19.97
C ARG A 434 11.95 10.12 -18.56
N ILE A 435 11.80 11.43 -18.42
CA ILE A 435 11.51 12.11 -17.14
C ILE A 435 10.27 11.48 -16.48
N GLY A 436 10.40 11.09 -15.21
CA GLY A 436 9.36 10.37 -14.45
C GLY A 436 9.29 8.85 -14.72
N HIS A 437 10.13 8.33 -15.62
CA HIS A 437 10.25 6.90 -15.95
C HIS A 437 11.71 6.42 -15.86
N GLU A 438 12.56 7.14 -15.14
CA GLU A 438 14.00 6.89 -14.99
C GLU A 438 14.29 5.66 -14.11
N HIS A 439 13.92 4.48 -14.61
CA HIS A 439 14.12 3.18 -13.98
C HIS A 439 14.26 2.06 -15.02
N TRP A 440 14.64 0.86 -14.58
CA TRP A 440 14.73 -0.32 -15.46
C TRP A 440 13.37 -0.95 -15.70
N HIS A 441 13.14 -1.44 -16.92
CA HIS A 441 11.92 -2.14 -17.34
C HIS A 441 12.27 -3.56 -17.78
N PHE A 442 11.59 -4.55 -17.21
CA PHE A 442 11.61 -5.93 -17.69
C PHE A 442 10.85 -6.05 -19.03
N THR A 443 11.56 -6.47 -20.08
CA THR A 443 11.01 -6.63 -21.43
C THR A 443 10.10 -7.85 -21.52
N ASP A 444 9.05 -7.78 -22.33
CA ASP A 444 8.09 -8.86 -22.59
C ASP A 444 7.24 -9.27 -21.37
N PHE A 445 7.01 -8.38 -20.40
CA PHE A 445 6.12 -8.68 -19.27
C PHE A 445 4.64 -8.67 -19.66
N ALA A 446 4.21 -7.63 -20.38
CA ALA A 446 2.85 -7.45 -20.84
C ALA A 446 2.82 -6.88 -22.25
N SER A 447 1.72 -7.08 -22.96
CA SER A 447 1.47 -6.46 -24.27
C SER A 447 0.03 -6.01 -24.37
N TYR A 448 -0.17 -4.83 -24.97
CA TYR A 448 -1.49 -4.24 -25.15
C TYR A 448 -1.81 -4.08 -26.63
N ARG A 449 -3.04 -4.45 -27.01
CA ARG A 449 -3.52 -4.39 -28.39
C ARG A 449 -4.93 -3.83 -28.45
N LEU A 450 -5.22 -3.06 -29.49
CA LEU A 450 -6.58 -2.70 -29.86
C LEU A 450 -7.03 -3.65 -30.97
N LEU A 451 -8.12 -4.36 -30.72
CA LEU A 451 -8.72 -5.31 -31.64
C LEU A 451 -10.01 -4.77 -32.24
N ALA A 452 -10.26 -5.12 -33.49
CA ALA A 452 -11.53 -4.93 -34.17
C ALA A 452 -12.68 -5.71 -33.50
N ALA A 453 -13.91 -5.48 -33.96
CA ALA A 453 -15.09 -6.25 -33.53
C ALA A 453 -14.95 -7.77 -33.78
N ASP A 454 -14.24 -8.19 -34.83
CA ASP A 454 -13.93 -9.59 -35.13
C ASP A 454 -12.68 -10.12 -34.40
N GLN A 455 -12.16 -9.36 -33.43
CA GLN A 455 -10.97 -9.62 -32.63
C GLN A 455 -9.65 -9.74 -33.43
N LYS A 456 -9.62 -9.25 -34.68
CA LYS A 456 -8.35 -9.05 -35.38
C LYS A 456 -7.64 -7.82 -34.84
N GLU A 457 -6.33 -7.94 -34.69
CA GLU A 457 -5.46 -6.86 -34.26
C GLU A 457 -5.47 -5.70 -35.26
N ILE A 458 -5.62 -4.48 -34.74
CA ILE A 458 -5.58 -3.24 -35.52
C ILE A 458 -4.37 -2.40 -35.12
N VAL A 459 -4.20 -2.20 -33.80
CA VAL A 459 -3.11 -1.38 -33.25
C VAL A 459 -2.43 -2.18 -32.15
N LYS A 460 -1.09 -2.25 -32.20
CA LYS A 460 -0.28 -2.75 -31.10
C LYS A 460 0.32 -1.54 -30.37
N SER A 461 0.21 -1.51 -29.04
CA SER A 461 0.90 -0.49 -28.23
C SER A 461 2.41 -0.67 -28.35
N GLY A 462 3.16 0.43 -28.31
CA GLY A 462 4.63 0.39 -28.30
C GLY A 462 5.21 -0.04 -26.94
N LYS A 463 4.38 -0.17 -25.90
CA LYS A 463 4.81 -0.52 -24.55
C LYS A 463 4.79 -2.05 -24.35
N GLU A 464 5.97 -2.64 -24.29
CA GLU A 464 6.18 -4.08 -24.06
C GLU A 464 7.12 -4.38 -22.87
N ALA A 465 7.71 -3.35 -22.26
CA ALA A 465 8.61 -3.45 -21.12
C ALA A 465 8.10 -2.63 -19.92
N PHE A 466 8.16 -3.22 -18.72
CA PHE A 466 7.58 -2.65 -17.48
C PHE A 466 8.45 -2.95 -16.26
N CYS A 467 8.49 -2.05 -15.29
CA CYS A 467 9.02 -2.29 -13.95
C CYS A 467 8.02 -3.14 -13.15
N LEU A 468 8.42 -4.31 -12.61
CA LEU A 468 7.53 -5.13 -11.78
C LEU A 468 7.46 -4.58 -10.35
N ALA A 469 6.33 -3.96 -10.00
CA ALA A 469 6.07 -3.45 -8.66
C ALA A 469 4.71 -3.90 -8.10
N ASN A 470 4.60 -3.93 -6.78
CA ASN A 470 3.38 -4.31 -6.06
C ASN A 470 2.45 -3.10 -5.89
N THR A 471 1.94 -2.54 -6.99
CA THR A 471 1.18 -1.28 -6.98
C THR A 471 -0.22 -1.44 -6.39
N ASP A 472 -0.85 -2.61 -6.58
CA ASP A 472 -2.25 -2.84 -6.21
C ASP A 472 -2.45 -4.12 -5.40
N ALA A 473 -3.34 -4.08 -4.42
CA ALA A 473 -3.85 -5.26 -3.74
C ALA A 473 -5.06 -5.84 -4.50
N ILE A 474 -4.84 -6.91 -5.28
CA ILE A 474 -5.89 -7.50 -6.11
C ILE A 474 -6.66 -8.61 -5.40
N ASP A 475 -5.97 -9.56 -4.78
CA ASP A 475 -6.62 -10.55 -3.93
C ASP A 475 -5.71 -11.00 -2.79
N TYR A 476 -5.81 -10.32 -1.65
CA TYR A 476 -5.08 -10.70 -0.44
C TYR A 476 -5.74 -11.83 0.35
N THR A 477 -6.79 -12.45 -0.20
CA THR A 477 -7.44 -13.61 0.43
C THR A 477 -7.04 -14.93 -0.21
N VAL A 478 -6.29 -14.89 -1.31
CA VAL A 478 -5.66 -16.10 -1.87
C VAL A 478 -4.62 -16.66 -0.92
N LYS A 479 -4.37 -17.95 -1.07
CA LYS A 479 -3.35 -18.64 -0.30
C LYS A 479 -1.97 -18.05 -0.63
N ASN A 480 -1.14 -17.83 0.41
CA ASN A 480 0.21 -17.26 0.35
C ASN A 480 0.28 -15.78 -0.04
N ALA A 481 -0.84 -15.04 -0.05
CA ALA A 481 -0.80 -13.61 -0.32
C ALA A 481 0.13 -12.89 0.66
N ASN A 482 1.03 -12.04 0.14
CA ASN A 482 1.86 -11.20 0.99
C ASN A 482 1.09 -9.90 1.28
N TRP A 483 0.70 -9.69 2.53
CA TRP A 483 -0.04 -8.49 2.95
C TRP A 483 0.88 -7.27 3.18
N HIS A 484 2.19 -7.50 3.18
CA HIS A 484 3.24 -6.49 3.28
C HIS A 484 4.26 -6.70 2.17
N PRO A 485 3.86 -6.52 0.90
CA PRO A 485 4.81 -6.58 -0.20
C PRO A 485 5.87 -5.49 -0.02
N TYR A 486 7.11 -5.83 -0.35
CA TYR A 486 8.15 -4.84 -0.54
C TYR A 486 8.06 -4.29 -1.97
N ASN A 487 8.80 -3.21 -2.28
CA ASN A 487 8.85 -2.65 -3.64
C ASN A 487 7.44 -2.30 -4.19
N THR A 488 6.64 -1.61 -3.38
CA THR A 488 5.30 -1.11 -3.75
C THR A 488 5.34 0.20 -4.53
N ASP A 489 6.54 0.73 -4.77
CA ASP A 489 6.78 2.01 -5.43
C ASP A 489 7.71 1.83 -6.63
N LEU A 490 7.24 2.28 -7.79
CA LEU A 490 7.95 2.19 -9.07
C LEU A 490 9.29 2.95 -9.04
N SER A 491 9.38 4.05 -8.28
CA SER A 491 10.59 4.88 -8.23
C SER A 491 11.76 4.22 -7.50
N THR A 492 11.47 3.25 -6.63
CA THR A 492 12.47 2.55 -5.80
C THR A 492 12.61 1.07 -6.15
N ALA A 493 11.57 0.45 -6.73
CA ALA A 493 11.54 -0.97 -7.04
C ALA A 493 12.53 -1.39 -8.13
N CYS A 494 12.78 -0.52 -9.11
CA CYS A 494 13.40 -0.91 -10.38
C CYS A 494 14.76 -0.27 -10.66
N GLY A 495 15.44 0.13 -9.58
CA GLY A 495 16.83 0.61 -9.62
C GLY A 495 17.01 1.96 -10.33
N GLN A 496 18.27 2.35 -10.47
CA GLN A 496 18.72 3.61 -11.08
C GLN A 496 19.62 3.35 -12.29
N GLN A 497 19.95 4.38 -13.06
CA GLN A 497 20.69 4.23 -14.33
C GLN A 497 22.03 3.52 -14.15
N ASN A 498 22.71 3.78 -13.04
CA ASN A 498 24.01 3.21 -12.68
C ASN A 498 23.91 1.80 -12.04
N SER A 499 22.72 1.22 -11.96
CA SER A 499 22.51 -0.11 -11.38
C SER A 499 23.18 -1.18 -12.23
N ILE A 500 23.99 -2.02 -11.58
CA ILE A 500 24.65 -3.19 -12.20
C ILE A 500 23.81 -4.46 -12.08
N SER A 501 22.82 -4.45 -11.20
CA SER A 501 21.81 -5.49 -11.04
C SER A 501 20.54 -4.89 -10.44
N VAL A 502 19.39 -5.39 -10.86
CA VAL A 502 18.06 -5.02 -10.33
C VAL A 502 17.30 -6.30 -10.02
N ARG A 503 16.51 -6.28 -8.95
CA ARG A 503 15.53 -7.34 -8.64
C ARG A 503 14.15 -6.72 -8.65
N GLU A 504 13.26 -7.28 -9.45
CA GLU A 504 11.86 -6.90 -9.51
C GLU A 504 11.00 -8.08 -9.05
N VAL A 505 9.98 -7.81 -8.23
CA VAL A 505 9.18 -8.85 -7.56
C VAL A 505 7.70 -8.49 -7.60
N LEU A 506 6.88 -9.37 -8.16
CA LEU A 506 5.42 -9.31 -8.06
C LEU A 506 4.93 -10.40 -7.09
N ASP A 507 4.55 -9.96 -5.89
CA ASP A 507 4.11 -10.80 -4.79
C ASP A 507 2.72 -11.41 -5.04
N VAL A 508 2.46 -12.53 -4.36
CA VAL A 508 1.17 -13.21 -4.44
C VAL A 508 0.06 -12.31 -3.93
N GLY A 509 -1.02 -12.20 -4.70
CA GLY A 509 -2.18 -11.36 -4.42
C GLY A 509 -2.02 -9.90 -4.87
N SER A 510 -0.80 -9.48 -5.23
CA SER A 510 -0.51 -8.13 -5.72
C SER A 510 -0.62 -8.05 -7.25
N GLY A 511 -0.96 -6.87 -7.73
CA GLY A 511 -0.96 -6.50 -9.14
C GLY A 511 -0.01 -5.34 -9.42
N ASP A 512 0.36 -5.25 -10.69
CA ASP A 512 1.21 -4.21 -11.26
C ASP A 512 0.38 -3.44 -12.30
N THR A 513 0.02 -2.20 -11.96
CA THR A 513 -0.84 -1.31 -12.77
C THR A 513 -0.03 -0.23 -13.44
N TYR A 514 -0.28 -0.05 -14.73
CA TYR A 514 0.23 1.07 -15.51
C TYR A 514 -0.89 1.86 -16.18
N THR A 515 -0.81 3.18 -16.06
CA THR A 515 -1.65 4.11 -16.79
C THR A 515 -1.01 4.46 -18.14
N GLN A 516 -1.73 4.23 -19.23
CA GLN A 516 -1.26 4.37 -20.62
C GLN A 516 -1.62 5.75 -21.20
N TYR A 517 -1.36 6.83 -20.46
CA TYR A 517 -1.62 8.21 -20.92
C TYR A 517 -0.46 8.79 -21.73
N ARG A 518 0.74 8.21 -21.59
CA ARG A 518 1.97 8.75 -22.16
C ARG A 518 2.15 8.38 -23.63
N PRO A 519 2.98 9.14 -24.37
CA PRO A 519 3.20 8.90 -25.78
C PRO A 519 3.73 7.50 -26.08
N GLY A 520 3.13 6.87 -27.09
CA GLY A 520 3.43 5.49 -27.50
C GLY A 520 2.86 4.38 -26.60
N GLN A 521 2.16 4.73 -25.52
CA GLN A 521 1.49 3.77 -24.63
C GLN A 521 0.00 3.62 -24.97
N SER A 522 -0.65 4.73 -25.32
CA SER A 522 -2.03 4.82 -25.80
C SER A 522 -2.18 4.31 -27.25
N PHE A 523 -3.42 4.09 -27.70
CA PHE A 523 -3.70 3.72 -29.10
C PHE A 523 -4.09 4.96 -29.92
N ASP A 524 -3.40 5.23 -31.03
CA ASP A 524 -3.89 6.20 -32.03
C ASP A 524 -5.18 5.67 -32.66
N ILE A 525 -6.28 6.37 -32.40
CA ILE A 525 -7.63 6.02 -32.88
C ILE A 525 -8.17 7.00 -33.93
N THR A 526 -7.35 7.95 -34.37
CA THR A 526 -7.77 9.11 -35.18
C THR A 526 -8.55 8.68 -36.42
N GLY A 527 -7.98 7.78 -37.22
CA GLY A 527 -8.57 7.31 -38.48
C GLY A 527 -9.39 6.04 -38.37
N LEU A 528 -9.70 5.55 -37.15
CA LEU A 528 -10.43 4.30 -36.98
C LEU A 528 -11.94 4.50 -37.19
N PRO A 529 -12.63 3.61 -37.92
CA PRO A 529 -14.08 3.70 -38.09
C PRO A 529 -14.85 3.72 -36.76
N ASN A 530 -16.02 4.35 -36.74
CA ASN A 530 -16.94 4.22 -35.60
C ASN A 530 -17.39 2.77 -35.44
N GLY A 531 -17.42 2.26 -34.21
CA GLY A 531 -17.79 0.88 -33.98
C GLY A 531 -17.31 0.29 -32.66
N THR A 532 -17.47 -1.03 -32.53
CA THR A 532 -17.02 -1.79 -31.37
C THR A 532 -15.57 -2.24 -31.55
N TYR A 533 -14.78 -2.08 -30.49
CA TYR A 533 -13.40 -2.52 -30.39
C TYR A 533 -13.17 -3.21 -29.05
N TYR A 534 -12.02 -3.88 -28.91
CA TYR A 534 -11.59 -4.49 -27.66
C TYR A 534 -10.14 -4.08 -27.35
N ILE A 535 -9.91 -3.52 -26.17
CA ILE A 535 -8.58 -3.42 -25.59
C ILE A 535 -8.22 -4.79 -25.04
N GLN A 536 -7.13 -5.37 -25.53
CA GLN A 536 -6.59 -6.63 -25.08
C GLN A 536 -5.36 -6.39 -24.21
N VAL A 537 -5.38 -6.98 -23.02
CA VAL A 537 -4.24 -7.00 -22.08
C VAL A 537 -3.73 -8.44 -22.01
N ILE A 538 -2.44 -8.64 -22.29
CA ILE A 538 -1.80 -9.96 -22.34
C ILE A 538 -0.63 -9.96 -21.37
N ALA A 539 -0.65 -10.86 -20.37
CA ALA A 539 0.49 -11.15 -19.53
C ALA A 539 1.41 -12.19 -20.19
N ASN A 540 2.73 -12.09 -19.95
CA ASN A 540 3.74 -13.01 -20.46
C ASN A 540 3.55 -13.39 -21.95
N PRO A 541 3.41 -12.39 -22.86
CA PRO A 541 3.02 -12.62 -24.26
C PRO A 541 3.98 -13.53 -25.03
N ALA A 542 5.26 -13.52 -24.67
CA ALA A 542 6.30 -14.34 -25.29
C ALA A 542 6.48 -15.72 -24.62
N ASN A 543 5.70 -16.06 -23.58
CA ASN A 543 5.85 -17.27 -22.77
C ASN A 543 7.28 -17.49 -22.24
N ARG A 544 7.98 -16.40 -21.89
CA ARG A 544 9.34 -16.47 -21.32
C ARG A 544 9.32 -16.77 -19.83
N LEU A 545 8.35 -16.19 -19.13
CA LEU A 545 8.15 -16.46 -17.70
C LEU A 545 7.53 -17.84 -17.51
N GLN A 546 7.96 -18.49 -16.44
CA GLN A 546 7.48 -19.79 -16.02
C GLN A 546 6.40 -19.58 -14.96
N GLU A 547 5.19 -20.01 -15.29
CA GLU A 547 3.99 -19.82 -14.49
C GLU A 547 3.18 -21.13 -14.44
N THR A 548 2.13 -21.16 -13.63
CA THR A 548 1.30 -22.36 -13.45
C THR A 548 0.29 -22.57 -14.58
N ASP A 549 -0.24 -21.49 -15.14
CA ASP A 549 -1.21 -21.51 -16.23
C ASP A 549 -0.95 -20.26 -17.09
N THR A 550 -0.93 -20.44 -18.41
CA THR A 550 -0.78 -19.33 -19.38
C THR A 550 -2.10 -19.05 -20.12
N LYS A 551 -3.13 -19.87 -19.89
CA LYS A 551 -4.42 -19.78 -20.60
C LYS A 551 -5.33 -18.69 -20.04
N ASN A 552 -4.97 -18.12 -18.90
CA ASN A 552 -5.65 -17.07 -18.16
C ASN A 552 -4.94 -15.71 -18.25
N ASN A 553 -3.93 -15.59 -19.12
CA ASN A 553 -3.13 -14.37 -19.28
C ASN A 553 -3.81 -13.26 -20.08
N VAL A 554 -4.90 -13.55 -20.76
CA VAL A 554 -5.55 -12.63 -21.69
C VAL A 554 -6.83 -12.08 -21.10
N SER A 555 -6.96 -10.76 -21.10
CA SER A 555 -8.20 -10.04 -20.78
C SER A 555 -8.63 -9.16 -21.94
N LEU A 556 -9.95 -9.01 -22.11
CA LEU A 556 -10.56 -8.17 -23.14
C LEU A 556 -11.50 -7.15 -22.50
N ARG A 557 -11.35 -5.89 -22.89
CA ARG A 557 -12.21 -4.79 -22.47
C ARG A 557 -12.89 -4.17 -23.68
N LYS A 558 -14.21 -4.32 -23.77
CA LYS A 558 -15.01 -3.74 -24.85
C LYS A 558 -15.04 -2.21 -24.73
N VAL A 559 -14.83 -1.52 -25.84
CA VAL A 559 -15.05 -0.08 -26.01
C VAL A 559 -15.85 0.19 -27.28
N VAL A 560 -16.55 1.31 -27.33
CA VAL A 560 -17.29 1.74 -28.53
C VAL A 560 -16.79 3.12 -28.92
N LEU A 561 -16.14 3.20 -30.08
CA LEU A 561 -15.60 4.45 -30.61
C LEU A 561 -16.65 5.16 -31.49
N GLY A 562 -16.74 6.47 -31.29
CA GLY A 562 -17.62 7.37 -32.02
C GLY A 562 -16.90 8.68 -32.39
N GLY A 563 -17.68 9.66 -32.85
CA GLY A 563 -17.16 10.97 -33.25
C GLY A 563 -16.52 10.98 -34.64
N THR A 564 -15.68 11.99 -34.86
CA THR A 564 -14.94 12.26 -36.10
C THR A 564 -13.47 12.49 -35.78
N ASP A 565 -12.60 12.44 -36.78
CA ASP A 565 -11.17 12.75 -36.65
C ASP A 565 -10.97 14.13 -35.97
N GLY A 566 -10.10 14.19 -34.96
CA GLY A 566 -9.84 15.36 -34.11
C GLY A 566 -10.91 15.64 -33.04
N ALA A 567 -11.94 14.79 -32.94
CA ALA A 567 -13.04 14.88 -31.97
C ALA A 567 -13.62 13.49 -31.68
N ARG A 568 -12.75 12.51 -31.44
CA ARG A 568 -13.18 11.13 -31.18
C ARG A 568 -13.86 11.02 -29.82
N THR A 569 -14.82 10.10 -29.70
CA THR A 569 -15.47 9.79 -28.41
C THR A 569 -15.37 8.30 -28.11
N VAL A 570 -15.38 7.96 -26.82
CA VAL A 570 -15.43 6.57 -26.36
C VAL A 570 -16.59 6.36 -25.40
N SER A 571 -17.33 5.27 -25.58
CA SER A 571 -18.26 4.73 -24.60
C SER A 571 -17.76 3.39 -24.11
N VAL A 572 -17.77 3.21 -22.79
CA VAL A 572 -17.23 2.02 -22.14
C VAL A 572 -18.35 1.29 -21.39
N PRO A 573 -18.85 0.15 -21.89
CA PRO A 573 -19.85 -0.64 -21.17
C PRO A 573 -19.30 -1.16 -19.83
N PRO A 574 -20.11 -1.44 -18.80
CA PRO A 574 -19.63 -2.06 -17.57
C PRO A 574 -19.13 -3.51 -17.79
N VAL A 575 -18.22 -3.98 -16.94
CA VAL A 575 -17.86 -5.41 -16.83
C VAL A 575 -18.68 -6.02 -15.70
N ASP A 576 -19.73 -6.77 -16.05
CA ASP A 576 -20.65 -7.33 -15.06
C ASP A 576 -21.17 -6.24 -14.09
N LEU A 577 -20.89 -6.34 -12.78
CA LEU A 577 -21.29 -5.34 -11.77
C LEU A 577 -20.33 -4.14 -11.66
N ILE A 578 -19.21 -4.15 -12.38
CA ILE A 578 -18.16 -3.15 -12.28
C ILE A 578 -18.37 -2.07 -13.33
N ASN A 579 -18.69 -0.87 -12.87
CA ASN A 579 -18.76 0.32 -13.71
C ASN A 579 -17.53 1.19 -13.47
N ALA A 580 -16.43 0.83 -14.12
CA ALA A 580 -15.18 1.59 -14.17
C ALA A 580 -14.90 1.85 -15.66
N PRO A 581 -15.36 2.99 -16.22
CA PRO A 581 -15.07 3.33 -17.60
C PRO A 581 -13.57 3.37 -17.81
#